data_AF-A0A7S4G6L9-F1
#
_entry.id   AF-A0A7S4G6L9-F1
#
_cell.length_a   1.000
_cell.length_b   1.000
_cell.length_c   1.000
_cell.angle_alpha   90.00
_cell.angle_beta   90.00
_cell.angle_gamma   90.00
#
_symmetry.space_group_name_H-M   'P 1'
#
loop_
_entity.id
_entity.type
_entity.pdbx_description
1 polymer ?
#
loop_
_entity_poly.entity_id
_entity_poly.type
_entity_poly.pdbx_seq_one_letter_code
_entity_poly.pdbx_strand_id
1 'polypeptide(L)'
;GAPMSLQEVNTRLWKQVGDDGTTRLELKIASADDRLPVTHKLEGGAELVVTRGDFSAYLKEVVSHLQAAITFAANESQKAMLEAYVAHFQTGDIDAHLKSQRHWVDDKGPVVETQLGFIEAYRDPAGLRGEWQGTIAIVDKATSSKFAALVGSAEQFLALLPWPREFEKDVFSRPDFTSVEVVAFGCTHVWAGQNLPNYREVRQGYGFKNLSYANVVRQSLKGKSGEPLPFLVPQVREMYEKYLPQAFEVQVGIHELLGHGSGKQFVEEEDGTLNFDKATVRHPISGGPITTWYKPGESYPSQFPGIANALEECRADSCGVFLCSVPELLDVFAIPEAEQPHVTHTNWLWAARSGLQALEFYSPETR
;
A
#
# COMPACT_ATOMS: atom_id res chain seq x y z
N GLY A 1 -4.54 -2.80 33.67
CA GLY A 1 -3.84 -2.55 32.39
C GLY A 1 -4.82 -1.88 31.47
N ALA A 2 -4.40 -0.87 30.70
CA ALA A 2 -5.25 -0.32 29.65
C ALA A 2 -5.66 -1.43 28.66
N PRO A 3 -6.87 -1.38 28.08
CA PRO A 3 -7.26 -2.33 27.04
C PRO A 3 -6.30 -2.17 25.87
N MET A 4 -5.63 -3.26 25.50
CA MET A 4 -4.75 -3.33 24.34
C MET A 4 -5.63 -3.44 23.10
N SER A 5 -5.46 -2.53 22.15
CA SER A 5 -5.92 -2.74 20.78
C SER A 5 -5.11 -3.91 20.21
N LEU A 6 -5.70 -5.10 20.13
CA LEU A 6 -5.07 -6.25 19.49
C LEU A 6 -5.34 -6.15 17.99
N GLN A 7 -4.51 -5.39 17.28
CA GLN A 7 -4.38 -5.61 15.85
C GLN A 7 -3.35 -6.74 15.64
N GLU A 8 -3.71 -7.72 14.81
CA GLU A 8 -2.98 -8.98 14.67
C GLU A 8 -1.66 -8.85 13.90
N VAL A 9 -1.39 -7.67 13.35
CA VAL A 9 -0.31 -7.41 12.37
C VAL A 9 1.08 -7.80 12.84
N ASN A 10 1.42 -7.67 14.13
CA ASN A 10 2.74 -8.03 14.67
C ASN A 10 2.71 -9.34 15.50
N THR A 11 1.80 -10.25 15.16
CA THR A 11 1.58 -11.49 15.92
C THR A 11 1.78 -12.76 15.11
N ARG A 12 2.06 -13.86 15.80
CA ARG A 12 2.03 -15.23 15.24
C ARG A 12 1.23 -16.14 16.17
N LEU A 13 0.57 -17.15 15.61
CA LEU A 13 -0.30 -18.08 16.35
C LEU A 13 0.24 -19.50 16.28
N TRP A 14 0.44 -20.14 17.44
CA TRP A 14 0.74 -21.55 17.56
C TRP A 14 -0.44 -22.27 18.19
N LYS A 15 -0.71 -23.47 17.70
CA LYS A 15 -1.69 -24.38 18.29
C LYS A 15 -0.98 -25.60 18.84
N GLN A 16 -1.25 -25.92 20.10
CA GLN A 16 -0.86 -27.15 20.75
C GLN A 16 -2.13 -27.86 21.21
N VAL A 17 -2.17 -29.17 21.08
CA VAL A 17 -3.27 -30.00 21.58
C VAL A 17 -2.66 -30.95 22.60
N GLY A 18 -3.11 -30.85 23.85
CA GLY A 18 -2.66 -31.72 24.94
C GLY A 18 -3.18 -33.14 24.77
N ASP A 19 -2.58 -34.08 25.48
CA ASP A 19 -2.99 -35.50 25.49
C ASP A 19 -4.42 -35.70 26.03
N ASP A 20 -4.92 -34.74 26.81
CA ASP A 20 -6.30 -34.65 27.33
C ASP A 20 -7.30 -34.06 26.30
N GLY A 21 -6.84 -33.70 25.10
CA GLY A 21 -7.63 -33.06 24.06
C GLY A 21 -7.79 -31.54 24.22
N THR A 22 -7.23 -30.95 25.28
CA THR A 22 -7.31 -29.50 25.51
C THR A 22 -6.49 -28.77 24.45
N THR A 23 -7.12 -27.82 23.75
CA THR A 23 -6.43 -26.97 22.78
C THR A 23 -5.86 -25.74 23.48
N ARG A 24 -4.55 -25.54 23.36
CA ARG A 24 -3.85 -24.33 23.78
C ARG A 24 -3.38 -23.56 22.54
N LEU A 25 -3.83 -22.32 22.43
CA LEU A 25 -3.39 -21.35 21.46
C LEU A 25 -2.35 -20.44 22.11
N GLU A 26 -1.19 -20.25 21.48
CA GLU A 26 -0.21 -19.27 21.90
C GLU A 26 -0.13 -18.17 20.85
N LEU A 27 -0.52 -16.95 21.23
CA LEU A 27 -0.39 -15.76 20.41
C LEU A 27 0.88 -15.02 20.84
N LYS A 28 1.94 -15.12 20.05
CA LYS A 28 3.20 -14.41 20.33
C LYS A 28 3.19 -13.06 19.65
N ILE A 29 3.49 -12.02 20.41
CA ILE A 29 3.64 -10.66 19.93
C ILE A 29 5.13 -10.38 19.74
N ALA A 30 5.49 -9.81 18.58
CA ALA A 30 6.85 -9.39 18.28
C ALA A 30 7.28 -8.21 19.15
N SER A 31 8.34 -8.40 19.94
CA SER A 31 8.90 -7.36 20.81
C SER A 31 10.33 -7.68 21.25
N ALA A 32 11.12 -6.65 21.54
CA ALA A 32 12.43 -6.77 22.15
C ALA A 32 12.32 -7.23 23.62
N ASP A 33 11.38 -6.67 24.36
CA ASP A 33 11.07 -7.07 25.73
C ASP A 33 10.31 -8.40 25.74
N ASP A 34 10.66 -9.24 26.69
CA ASP A 34 9.82 -10.33 27.14
C ASP A 34 8.93 -9.85 28.31
N ARG A 35 7.73 -10.39 28.43
CA ARG A 35 6.82 -10.12 29.55
C ARG A 35 6.16 -11.42 29.98
N LEU A 36 5.72 -11.45 31.24
CA LEU A 36 4.97 -12.59 31.76
C LEU A 36 3.75 -12.89 30.86
N PRO A 37 3.55 -14.16 30.47
CA PRO A 37 2.40 -14.58 29.69
C PRO A 37 1.08 -14.20 30.35
N VAL A 38 0.11 -13.81 29.54
CA VAL A 38 -1.27 -13.61 29.99
C VAL A 38 -2.15 -14.70 29.40
N THR A 39 -2.82 -15.46 30.26
CA THR A 39 -3.71 -16.54 29.84
C THR A 39 -5.17 -16.10 29.90
N HIS A 40 -5.90 -16.35 28.82
CA HIS A 40 -7.32 -16.16 28.68
C HIS A 40 -7.99 -17.51 28.42
N LYS A 41 -9.17 -17.74 29.00
CA LYS A 41 -10.01 -18.88 28.64
C LYS A 41 -10.93 -18.47 27.50
N LEU A 42 -10.95 -19.25 26.44
CA LEU A 42 -11.85 -19.07 25.31
C LEU A 42 -13.13 -19.87 25.49
N GLU A 43 -14.18 -19.47 24.78
CA GLU A 43 -15.38 -20.28 24.64
C GLU A 43 -15.02 -21.64 24.01
N GLY A 44 -15.61 -22.72 24.53
CA GLY A 44 -15.29 -24.09 24.11
C GLY A 44 -14.12 -24.75 24.83
N GLY A 45 -13.56 -24.12 25.88
CA GLY A 45 -12.57 -24.75 26.77
C GLY A 45 -11.12 -24.68 26.30
N ALA A 46 -10.84 -24.01 25.17
CA ALA A 46 -9.49 -23.71 24.73
C ALA A 46 -8.85 -22.60 25.59
N GLU A 47 -7.52 -22.64 25.73
CA GLU A 47 -6.74 -21.60 26.40
C GLU A 47 -5.99 -20.75 25.37
N LEU A 48 -6.09 -19.43 25.47
CA LEU A 48 -5.27 -18.49 24.73
C LEU A 48 -4.19 -17.94 25.65
N VAL A 49 -2.92 -18.17 25.32
CA VAL A 49 -1.78 -17.61 26.04
C VAL A 49 -1.14 -16.55 25.16
N VAL A 50 -1.18 -15.31 25.61
CA VAL A 50 -0.52 -14.19 24.94
C VAL A 50 0.87 -14.04 25.51
N THR A 51 1.89 -14.15 24.66
CA THR A 51 3.29 -13.99 25.04
C THR A 51 3.94 -12.88 24.22
N ARG A 52 5.09 -12.39 24.70
CA ARG A 52 5.91 -11.35 24.07
C ARG A 52 7.32 -11.90 23.85
N GLY A 53 8.18 -11.13 23.22
CA GLY A 53 9.57 -11.50 22.96
C GLY A 53 9.79 -12.25 21.65
N ASP A 54 8.78 -12.33 20.78
CA ASP A 54 8.99 -12.92 19.46
C ASP A 54 9.99 -12.06 18.67
N PHE A 55 11.00 -12.70 18.08
CA PHE A 55 12.14 -12.04 17.44
C PHE A 55 12.99 -11.11 18.33
N SER A 56 12.92 -11.25 19.67
CA SER A 56 13.56 -10.35 20.64
C SER A 56 15.03 -10.02 20.34
N ALA A 57 15.84 -11.01 19.94
CA ALA A 57 17.25 -10.79 19.64
C ALA A 57 17.47 -9.76 18.51
N TYR A 58 16.65 -9.83 17.45
CA TYR A 58 16.75 -8.91 16.31
C TYR A 58 16.14 -7.55 16.64
N LEU A 59 15.00 -7.53 17.35
CA LEU A 59 14.30 -6.29 17.69
C LEU A 59 15.07 -5.43 18.70
N LYS A 60 15.92 -6.02 19.54
CA LYS A 60 16.86 -5.27 20.39
C LYS A 60 17.85 -4.44 19.57
N GLU A 61 18.40 -5.03 18.50
CA GLU A 61 19.31 -4.31 17.59
C GLU A 61 18.57 -3.19 16.84
N VAL A 62 17.35 -3.47 16.36
CA VAL A 62 16.50 -2.45 15.73
C VAL A 62 16.25 -1.28 16.68
N VAL A 63 15.87 -1.54 17.93
CA VAL A 63 15.64 -0.49 18.93
C VAL A 63 16.91 0.32 19.19
N SER A 64 18.06 -0.34 19.35
CA SER A 64 19.35 0.32 19.56
C SER A 64 19.69 1.30 18.41
N HIS A 65 19.51 0.85 17.16
CA HIS A 65 19.76 1.69 15.99
C HIS A 65 18.77 2.84 15.85
N LEU A 66 17.49 2.63 16.15
CA LEU A 66 16.48 3.70 16.15
C LEU A 66 16.78 4.75 17.23
N GLN A 67 17.19 4.31 18.43
CA GLN A 67 17.60 5.22 19.51
C GLN A 67 18.79 6.09 19.11
N ALA A 68 19.79 5.52 18.43
CA ALA A 68 20.90 6.28 17.89
C ALA A 68 20.43 7.27 16.79
N ALA A 69 19.53 6.83 15.91
CA ALA A 69 18.99 7.64 14.82
C ALA A 69 18.21 8.88 15.27
N ILE A 70 17.55 8.84 16.44
CA ILE A 70 16.79 9.97 17.00
C ILE A 70 17.65 11.26 17.08
N THR A 71 18.95 11.13 17.38
CA THR A 71 19.85 12.29 17.49
C THR A 71 20.14 12.99 16.16
N PHE A 72 19.77 12.36 15.04
CA PHE A 72 19.92 12.89 13.68
C PHE A 72 18.59 13.29 13.04
N ALA A 73 17.47 13.25 13.78
CA ALA A 73 16.17 13.65 13.29
C ALA A 73 16.18 15.12 12.83
N ALA A 74 15.64 15.39 11.63
CA ALA A 74 15.66 16.73 11.05
C ALA A 74 14.61 17.67 11.65
N ASN A 75 13.57 17.14 12.30
CA ASN A 75 12.48 17.88 12.92
C ASN A 75 11.80 17.07 14.04
N GLU A 76 10.88 17.71 14.77
CA GLU A 76 10.15 17.08 15.88
C GLU A 76 9.23 15.93 15.43
N SER A 77 8.65 15.99 14.22
CA SER A 77 7.82 14.91 13.69
C SER A 77 8.63 13.63 13.50
N GLN A 78 9.82 13.73 12.91
CA GLN A 78 10.75 12.60 12.75
C GLN A 78 11.21 12.05 14.09
N LYS A 79 11.54 12.92 15.04
CA LYS A 79 11.92 12.51 16.39
C LYS A 79 10.79 11.73 17.07
N ALA A 80 9.57 12.28 17.06
CA ALA A 80 8.41 11.65 17.67
C ALA A 80 8.03 10.33 16.98
N MET A 81 8.17 10.25 15.64
CA MET A 81 8.01 9.02 14.87
C MET A 81 9.01 7.95 15.31
N LEU A 82 10.30 8.26 15.39
CA LEU A 82 11.35 7.32 15.79
C LEU A 82 11.19 6.86 17.25
N GLU A 83 10.84 7.77 18.16
CA GLU A 83 10.52 7.43 19.57
C GLU A 83 9.32 6.46 19.66
N ALA A 84 8.30 6.67 18.82
CA ALA A 84 7.15 5.79 18.75
C ALA A 84 7.49 4.42 18.14
N TYR A 85 8.36 4.36 17.12
CA TYR A 85 8.90 3.09 16.62
C TYR A 85 9.70 2.34 17.70
N VAL A 86 10.55 3.04 18.47
CA VAL A 86 11.28 2.45 19.60
C VAL A 86 10.28 1.84 20.59
N ALA A 87 9.24 2.59 20.99
CA ALA A 87 8.23 2.08 21.90
C ALA A 87 7.50 0.83 21.34
N HIS A 88 7.15 0.84 20.06
CA HIS A 88 6.52 -0.29 19.39
C HIS A 88 7.42 -1.53 19.37
N PHE A 89 8.65 -1.45 18.86
CA PHE A 89 9.53 -2.62 18.77
C PHE A 89 10.05 -3.08 20.13
N GLN A 90 10.20 -2.16 21.09
CA GLN A 90 10.58 -2.52 22.46
C GLN A 90 9.48 -3.34 23.11
N THR A 91 8.24 -2.83 23.08
CA THR A 91 7.16 -3.38 23.89
C THR A 91 6.28 -4.37 23.14
N GLY A 92 6.18 -4.27 21.82
CA GLY A 92 5.20 -4.94 20.96
C GLY A 92 3.81 -4.29 20.95
N ASP A 93 3.67 -3.06 21.44
CA ASP A 93 2.40 -2.32 21.47
C ASP A 93 2.09 -1.73 20.10
N ILE A 94 0.97 -2.12 19.50
CA ILE A 94 0.61 -1.65 18.16
C ILE A 94 0.15 -0.19 18.16
N ASP A 95 -0.43 0.31 19.26
CA ASP A 95 -0.86 1.70 19.35
C ASP A 95 0.33 2.67 19.25
N ALA A 96 1.51 2.22 19.70
CA ALA A 96 2.76 2.95 19.48
C ALA A 96 3.17 3.00 18.00
N HIS A 97 2.92 1.94 17.23
CA HIS A 97 3.14 1.96 15.78
C HIS A 97 2.11 2.86 15.08
N LEU A 98 0.83 2.80 15.46
CA LEU A 98 -0.19 3.72 14.96
C LEU A 98 0.23 5.18 15.20
N LYS A 99 0.76 5.48 16.39
CA LYS A 99 1.30 6.79 16.72
C LYS A 99 2.49 7.18 15.83
N SER A 100 3.43 6.26 15.56
CA SER A 100 4.54 6.56 14.65
C SER A 100 4.05 6.85 13.24
N GLN A 101 3.04 6.13 12.74
CA GLN A 101 2.48 6.39 11.41
C GLN A 101 1.79 7.76 11.33
N ARG A 102 1.13 8.23 12.40
CA ARG A 102 0.55 9.59 12.43
C ARG A 102 1.64 10.65 12.28
N HIS A 103 2.71 10.55 13.07
CA HIS A 103 3.86 11.46 12.96
C HIS A 103 4.56 11.37 11.61
N TRP A 104 4.64 10.18 11.02
CA TRP A 104 5.20 9.96 9.70
C TRP A 104 4.38 10.62 8.60
N VAL A 105 3.05 10.51 8.63
CA VAL A 105 2.17 11.19 7.67
C VAL A 105 2.28 12.70 7.81
N ASP A 106 2.45 13.23 9.02
CA ASP A 106 2.61 14.67 9.29
C ASP A 106 3.97 15.22 8.81
N ASP A 107 5.02 14.40 8.71
CA ASP A 107 6.34 14.80 8.22
C ASP A 107 6.34 14.98 6.69
N LYS A 108 6.05 16.19 6.21
CA LYS A 108 5.92 16.48 4.77
C LYS A 108 7.26 16.80 4.10
N GLY A 109 7.51 16.15 2.96
CA GLY A 109 8.67 16.41 2.10
C GLY A 109 10.04 16.32 2.79
N PRO A 110 10.34 15.27 3.59
CA PRO A 110 11.66 15.11 4.18
C PRO A 110 12.73 14.91 3.11
N VAL A 111 14.01 15.10 3.46
CA VAL A 111 15.12 14.74 2.55
C VAL A 111 15.35 13.24 2.55
N VAL A 112 15.29 12.62 3.73
CA VAL A 112 15.39 11.17 3.92
C VAL A 112 14.02 10.68 4.37
N GLU A 113 13.38 9.89 3.52
CA GLU A 113 12.09 9.25 3.79
C GLU A 113 12.32 7.86 4.38
N THR A 114 11.50 7.49 5.36
CA THR A 114 11.67 6.24 6.12
C THR A 114 10.35 5.60 6.48
N GLN A 115 10.28 4.28 6.40
CA GLN A 115 9.13 3.50 6.83
C GLN A 115 9.64 2.18 7.44
N LEU A 116 9.10 1.76 8.59
CA LEU A 116 9.55 0.55 9.27
C LEU A 116 8.40 -0.12 10.04
N GLY A 117 8.26 -1.44 9.96
CA GLY A 117 7.33 -2.20 10.80
C GLY A 117 6.91 -3.56 10.24
N PHE A 118 5.82 -4.11 10.76
CA PHE A 118 5.10 -5.25 10.19
C PHE A 118 3.96 -4.71 9.33
N ILE A 119 4.15 -4.67 8.01
CA ILE A 119 3.39 -3.76 7.13
C ILE A 119 2.39 -4.49 6.25
N GLU A 120 2.86 -5.36 5.36
CA GLU A 120 2.02 -5.98 4.34
C GLU A 120 1.63 -7.40 4.73
N ALA A 121 0.35 -7.74 4.57
CA ALA A 121 -0.20 -9.05 4.98
C ALA A 121 -0.34 -10.06 3.83
N TYR A 122 0.25 -9.77 2.66
CA TYR A 122 0.11 -10.61 1.44
C TYR A 122 0.51 -12.08 1.63
N ARG A 123 1.43 -12.35 2.55
CA ARG A 123 2.01 -13.69 2.76
C ARG A 123 1.40 -14.45 3.93
N ASP A 124 0.56 -13.81 4.74
CA ASP A 124 -0.24 -14.52 5.74
C ASP A 124 -1.40 -15.23 5.01
N PRO A 125 -1.55 -16.56 5.13
CA PRO A 125 -2.71 -17.26 4.57
C PRO A 125 -4.06 -16.72 5.07
N ALA A 126 -4.09 -16.10 6.25
CA ALA A 126 -5.28 -15.45 6.79
C ALA A 126 -5.42 -13.96 6.38
N GLY A 127 -4.37 -13.36 5.82
CA GLY A 127 -4.35 -11.95 5.39
C GLY A 127 -4.39 -10.93 6.52
N LEU A 128 -4.01 -11.31 7.76
CA LEU A 128 -4.11 -10.44 8.95
C LEU A 128 -2.75 -10.02 9.52
N ARG A 129 -1.71 -10.84 9.33
CA ARG A 129 -0.38 -10.66 9.93
C ARG A 129 0.57 -10.03 8.94
N GLY A 130 1.24 -8.95 9.35
CA GLY A 130 2.18 -8.21 8.53
C GLY A 130 3.55 -8.89 8.45
N GLU A 131 4.16 -8.88 7.28
CA GLU A 131 5.58 -9.19 7.12
C GLU A 131 6.44 -7.98 7.56
N TRP A 132 7.59 -8.27 8.17
CA TRP A 132 8.57 -7.23 8.52
C TRP A 132 9.13 -6.56 7.27
N GLN A 133 9.07 -5.23 7.24
CA GLN A 133 9.62 -4.39 6.19
C GLN A 133 10.30 -3.15 6.79
N GLY A 134 11.41 -2.71 6.18
CA GLY A 134 11.98 -1.39 6.40
C GLY A 134 12.51 -0.76 5.13
N THR A 135 12.24 0.53 4.92
CA THR A 135 12.68 1.29 3.75
C THR A 135 13.34 2.59 4.20
N ILE A 136 14.52 2.87 3.64
CA ILE A 136 15.21 4.16 3.73
C ILE A 136 15.43 4.65 2.31
N ALA A 137 14.96 5.85 2.00
CA ALA A 137 15.05 6.42 0.68
C ALA A 137 15.34 7.93 0.71
N ILE A 138 15.94 8.45 -0.36
CA ILE A 138 16.22 9.88 -0.53
C ILE A 138 15.18 10.46 -1.47
N VAL A 139 14.54 11.56 -1.09
CA VAL A 139 13.53 12.20 -1.92
C VAL A 139 14.14 12.84 -3.16
N ASP A 140 13.66 12.44 -4.34
CA ASP A 140 13.94 13.11 -5.61
C ASP A 140 12.97 14.28 -5.78
N LYS A 141 13.46 15.49 -5.48
CA LYS A 141 12.66 16.72 -5.56
C LYS A 141 12.22 17.06 -6.98
N ALA A 142 12.97 16.69 -8.01
CA ALA A 142 12.63 17.01 -9.38
C ALA A 142 11.42 16.16 -9.85
N THR A 143 11.50 14.84 -9.67
CA THR A 143 10.38 13.94 -10.00
C THR A 143 9.18 14.17 -9.07
N SER A 144 9.41 14.41 -7.77
CA SER A 144 8.33 14.74 -6.82
C SER A 144 7.59 16.03 -7.20
N SER A 145 8.25 16.99 -7.85
CA SER A 145 7.57 18.21 -8.33
C SER A 145 6.54 17.90 -9.43
N LYS A 146 6.80 16.90 -10.28
CA LYS A 146 5.82 16.44 -11.28
C LYS A 146 4.63 15.77 -10.61
N PHE A 147 4.85 14.92 -9.61
CA PHE A 147 3.77 14.32 -8.84
C PHE A 147 2.95 15.35 -8.06
N ALA A 148 3.59 16.38 -7.50
CA ALA A 148 2.89 17.50 -6.87
C ALA A 148 1.99 18.26 -7.88
N ALA A 149 2.46 18.44 -9.12
CA ALA A 149 1.65 19.02 -10.19
C ALA A 149 0.46 18.11 -10.57
N LEU A 150 0.65 16.78 -10.57
CA LEU A 150 -0.41 15.80 -10.77
C LEU A 150 -1.44 15.85 -9.64
N VAL A 151 -1.01 15.92 -8.38
CA VAL A 151 -1.90 16.12 -7.22
C VAL A 151 -2.69 17.44 -7.36
N GLY A 152 -2.05 18.50 -7.84
CA GLY A 152 -2.68 19.80 -8.06
C GLY A 152 -3.76 19.80 -9.14
N SER A 153 -3.69 18.88 -10.10
CA SER A 153 -4.64 18.71 -11.21
C SER A 153 -5.50 17.44 -11.09
N ALA A 154 -5.38 16.68 -9.99
CA ALA A 154 -6.02 15.37 -9.84
C ALA A 154 -7.54 15.41 -10.03
N GLU A 155 -8.24 16.39 -9.46
CA GLU A 155 -9.71 16.50 -9.57
C GLU A 155 -10.18 16.67 -11.02
N GLN A 156 -9.39 17.32 -11.89
CA GLN A 156 -9.69 17.44 -13.31
C GLN A 156 -9.64 16.06 -14.00
N PHE A 157 -8.65 15.23 -13.67
CA PHE A 157 -8.47 13.92 -14.29
C PHE A 157 -9.39 12.85 -13.69
N LEU A 158 -9.72 12.94 -12.39
CA LEU A 158 -10.72 12.08 -11.76
C LEU A 158 -12.09 12.19 -12.44
N ALA A 159 -12.45 13.39 -12.90
CA ALA A 159 -13.69 13.61 -13.65
C ALA A 159 -13.73 12.93 -15.03
N LEU A 160 -12.59 12.47 -15.56
CA LEU A 160 -12.51 11.72 -16.82
C LEU A 160 -12.73 10.22 -16.63
N LEU A 161 -12.61 9.71 -15.40
CA LEU A 161 -12.77 8.27 -15.13
C LEU A 161 -14.22 7.83 -15.43
N PRO A 162 -14.43 6.60 -15.94
CA PRO A 162 -15.68 6.18 -16.56
C PRO A 162 -16.76 5.75 -15.53
N TRP A 163 -16.90 6.50 -14.44
CA TRP A 163 -17.97 6.32 -13.45
C TRP A 163 -18.62 7.66 -13.08
N PRO A 164 -19.90 7.65 -12.65
CA PRO A 164 -20.57 8.86 -12.22
C PRO A 164 -19.91 9.53 -11.01
N ARG A 165 -20.11 10.84 -10.85
CA ARG A 165 -19.54 11.63 -9.74
C ARG A 165 -19.90 11.08 -8.37
N GLU A 166 -21.09 10.50 -8.23
CA GLU A 166 -21.60 9.91 -7.00
C GLU A 166 -20.81 8.67 -6.55
N PHE A 167 -20.07 8.04 -7.47
CA PHE A 167 -19.17 6.91 -7.21
C PHE A 167 -17.72 7.36 -6.96
N GLU A 168 -17.46 8.67 -6.94
CA GLU A 168 -16.19 9.25 -6.55
C GLU A 168 -16.28 9.82 -5.12
N LYS A 169 -15.16 9.90 -4.41
CA LYS A 169 -15.10 10.44 -3.05
C LYS A 169 -15.67 11.86 -3.01
N ASP A 170 -16.37 12.21 -1.94
CA ASP A 170 -17.04 13.52 -1.84
C ASP A 170 -16.02 14.67 -1.86
N VAL A 171 -14.89 14.46 -1.19
CA VAL A 171 -13.74 15.37 -1.16
C VAL A 171 -12.50 14.57 -1.53
N PHE A 172 -11.73 15.07 -2.51
CA PHE A 172 -10.44 14.50 -2.84
C PHE A 172 -9.40 14.90 -1.79
N SER A 173 -8.94 13.93 -1.00
CA SER A 173 -7.82 14.13 -0.09
C SER A 173 -6.53 14.17 -0.91
N ARG A 174 -5.93 15.36 -1.05
CA ARG A 174 -4.64 15.54 -1.72
C ARG A 174 -3.53 14.82 -0.94
N PRO A 175 -3.02 13.68 -1.42
CA PRO A 175 -2.01 12.95 -0.68
C PRO A 175 -0.63 13.54 -0.93
N ASP A 176 0.30 13.24 -0.04
CA ASP A 176 1.72 13.51 -0.30
C ASP A 176 2.24 12.42 -1.25
N PHE A 177 2.62 12.79 -2.47
CA PHE A 177 3.13 11.86 -3.47
C PHE A 177 4.58 12.20 -3.79
N THR A 178 5.47 11.31 -3.36
CA THR A 178 6.91 11.54 -3.36
C THR A 178 7.61 10.47 -4.18
N SER A 179 8.44 10.91 -5.12
CA SER A 179 9.41 10.05 -5.78
C SER A 179 10.66 9.94 -4.92
N VAL A 180 11.15 8.73 -4.69
CA VAL A 180 12.29 8.46 -3.83
C VAL A 180 13.29 7.50 -4.47
N GLU A 181 14.57 7.72 -4.21
CA GLU A 181 15.63 6.77 -4.52
C GLU A 181 15.95 5.93 -3.29
N VAL A 182 15.67 4.63 -3.38
CA VAL A 182 15.90 3.68 -2.30
C VAL A 182 17.40 3.56 -2.02
N VAL A 183 17.77 3.75 -0.76
CA VAL A 183 19.13 3.48 -0.25
C VAL A 183 19.21 2.08 0.35
N ALA A 184 18.19 1.71 1.14
CA ALA A 184 18.08 0.38 1.75
C ALA A 184 16.61 -0.06 1.80
N PHE A 185 16.38 -1.33 1.48
CA PHE A 185 15.06 -1.97 1.53
C PHE A 185 15.22 -3.34 2.20
N GLY A 186 14.87 -3.42 3.49
CA GLY A 186 14.84 -4.65 4.26
C GLY A 186 13.48 -5.33 4.11
N CYS A 187 13.35 -6.22 3.13
CA CYS A 187 12.09 -6.87 2.76
C CYS A 187 12.35 -8.22 2.08
N THR A 188 11.32 -9.05 1.90
CA THR A 188 11.41 -10.24 1.05
C THR A 188 11.10 -9.95 -0.43
N HIS A 189 10.49 -8.79 -0.72
CA HIS A 189 10.16 -8.31 -2.04
C HIS A 189 10.37 -6.79 -2.13
N VAL A 190 11.10 -6.32 -3.15
CA VAL A 190 11.33 -4.89 -3.37
C VAL A 190 10.23 -4.34 -4.25
N TRP A 191 9.40 -3.46 -3.69
CA TRP A 191 8.26 -2.86 -4.37
C TRP A 191 8.68 -1.73 -5.33
N ALA A 192 7.86 -1.47 -6.36
CA ALA A 192 8.03 -0.35 -7.28
C ALA A 192 7.42 0.96 -6.73
N GLY A 193 6.35 0.85 -5.95
CA GLY A 193 5.69 1.93 -5.25
C GLY A 193 4.91 1.37 -4.06
N GLN A 194 4.55 2.24 -3.10
CA GLN A 194 3.73 1.88 -1.94
C GLN A 194 2.84 3.06 -1.50
N ASN A 195 1.61 2.72 -1.11
CA ASN A 195 0.64 3.65 -0.53
C ASN A 195 0.38 3.29 0.94
N LEU A 196 0.90 4.10 1.87
CA LEU A 196 0.95 3.77 3.30
C LEU A 196 0.46 4.95 4.18
N PRO A 197 0.05 4.69 5.44
CA PRO A 197 -0.02 3.38 6.10
C PRO A 197 -1.29 2.59 5.74
N ASN A 198 -1.33 1.31 6.11
CA ASN A 198 -2.47 0.42 5.93
C ASN A 198 -3.60 0.64 6.98
N TYR A 199 -3.37 1.45 8.01
CA TYR A 199 -4.37 1.71 9.06
C TYR A 199 -5.48 2.63 8.59
N ARG A 200 -6.71 2.09 8.49
CA ARG A 200 -7.92 2.87 8.12
C ARG A 200 -8.07 4.15 8.94
N GLU A 201 -7.89 4.06 10.25
CA GLU A 201 -8.03 5.21 11.15
C GLU A 201 -7.01 6.33 10.87
N VAL A 202 -5.77 5.99 10.52
CA VAL A 202 -4.75 6.98 10.17
C VAL A 202 -5.07 7.58 8.80
N ARG A 203 -5.44 6.76 7.82
CA ARG A 203 -5.83 7.21 6.48
C ARG A 203 -7.00 8.19 6.50
N GLN A 204 -8.01 7.92 7.34
CA GLN A 204 -9.20 8.75 7.45
C GLN A 204 -8.97 10.01 8.30
N GLY A 205 -8.20 9.91 9.39
CA GLY A 205 -8.01 11.02 10.34
C GLY A 205 -6.84 11.95 10.00
N TYR A 206 -5.79 11.44 9.36
CA TYR A 206 -4.51 12.14 9.17
C TYR A 206 -4.06 12.13 7.69
N GLY A 207 -4.38 11.06 6.96
CA GLY A 207 -4.03 10.90 5.55
C GLY A 207 -3.05 9.75 5.31
N PHE A 208 -2.40 9.77 4.15
CA PHE A 208 -1.47 8.75 3.67
C PHE A 208 -0.40 9.39 2.79
N LYS A 209 0.69 8.65 2.55
CA LYS A 209 1.74 9.00 1.59
C LYS A 209 1.80 7.96 0.48
N ASN A 210 2.07 8.40 -0.74
CA ASN A 210 2.42 7.56 -1.88
C ASN A 210 3.92 7.70 -2.13
N LEU A 211 4.63 6.58 -2.15
CA LEU A 211 6.05 6.53 -2.44
C LEU A 211 6.27 5.81 -3.77
N SER A 212 6.94 6.46 -4.72
CA SER A 212 7.42 5.81 -5.94
C SER A 212 8.93 5.57 -5.83
N TYR A 213 9.36 4.31 -5.92
CA TYR A 213 10.75 3.91 -5.76
C TYR A 213 11.50 4.00 -7.10
N ALA A 214 11.83 5.21 -7.52
CA ALA A 214 12.27 5.52 -8.89
C ALA A 214 13.50 4.71 -9.35
N ASN A 215 14.47 4.47 -8.48
CA ASN A 215 15.66 3.69 -8.83
C ASN A 215 15.38 2.18 -8.95
N VAL A 216 14.43 1.65 -8.17
CA VAL A 216 13.94 0.27 -8.29
C VAL A 216 13.20 0.10 -9.61
N VAL A 217 12.27 1.01 -9.88
CA VAL A 217 11.51 1.09 -11.13
C VAL A 217 12.45 1.13 -12.33
N ARG A 218 13.39 2.06 -12.35
CA ARG A 218 14.33 2.19 -13.47
C ARG A 218 15.19 0.93 -13.66
N GLN A 219 15.44 0.16 -12.60
CA GLN A 219 16.17 -1.10 -12.69
C GLN A 219 15.30 -2.25 -13.19
N SER A 220 14.03 -2.35 -12.79
CA SER A 220 13.12 -3.40 -13.27
C SER A 220 12.86 -3.29 -14.78
N LEU A 221 12.90 -2.07 -15.32
CA LEU A 221 12.66 -1.80 -16.75
C LEU A 221 13.86 -2.11 -17.66
N LYS A 222 15.09 -2.19 -17.12
CA LYS A 222 16.31 -2.36 -17.93
C LYS A 222 16.48 -3.77 -18.53
N GLY A 223 15.65 -4.74 -18.13
CA GLY A 223 15.87 -6.14 -18.47
C GLY A 223 17.25 -6.64 -18.00
N LYS A 224 17.60 -7.90 -18.31
CA LYS A 224 19.00 -8.34 -18.19
C LYS A 224 19.74 -7.85 -19.43
N SER A 225 20.81 -7.09 -19.23
CA SER A 225 21.66 -6.58 -20.32
C SER A 225 22.02 -7.71 -21.31
N GLY A 226 21.61 -7.54 -22.58
CA GLY A 226 21.93 -8.49 -23.65
C GLY A 226 20.90 -9.59 -23.91
N GLU A 227 19.85 -9.72 -23.09
CA GLU A 227 18.73 -10.63 -23.38
C GLU A 227 17.69 -9.91 -24.25
N PRO A 228 17.20 -10.53 -25.35
CA PRO A 228 16.13 -9.94 -26.15
C PRO A 228 14.85 -9.87 -25.33
N LEU A 229 14.19 -8.70 -25.30
CA LEU A 229 12.87 -8.55 -24.70
C LEU A 229 11.89 -9.53 -25.38
N PRO A 230 11.41 -10.58 -24.67
CA PRO A 230 10.54 -11.58 -25.28
C PRO A 230 9.19 -10.95 -25.64
N PHE A 231 8.53 -11.54 -26.62
CA PHE A 231 7.18 -11.18 -27.08
C PHE A 231 7.04 -9.78 -27.70
N LEU A 232 8.15 -9.11 -28.04
CA LEU A 232 8.16 -7.89 -28.84
C LEU A 232 8.65 -8.15 -30.26
N VAL A 233 7.90 -7.65 -31.24
CA VAL A 233 8.33 -7.67 -32.64
C VAL A 233 9.48 -6.66 -32.87
N PRO A 234 10.43 -6.94 -33.78
CA PRO A 234 11.61 -6.06 -33.96
C PRO A 234 11.27 -4.59 -34.27
N GLN A 235 10.16 -4.34 -34.95
CA GLN A 235 9.74 -3.01 -35.41
C GLN A 235 9.39 -2.05 -34.26
N VAL A 236 8.95 -2.57 -33.11
CA VAL A 236 8.54 -1.75 -31.96
C VAL A 236 9.59 -1.70 -30.85
N ARG A 237 10.67 -2.49 -30.97
CA ARG A 237 11.64 -2.68 -29.88
C ARG A 237 12.37 -1.39 -29.52
N GLU A 238 12.91 -0.67 -30.50
CA GLU A 238 13.69 0.55 -30.25
C GLU A 238 12.82 1.63 -29.59
N MET A 239 11.59 1.82 -30.08
CA MET A 239 10.62 2.73 -29.46
C MET A 239 10.28 2.29 -28.04
N TYR A 240 9.97 1.01 -27.84
CA TYR A 240 9.63 0.46 -26.53
C TYR A 240 10.76 0.71 -25.52
N GLU A 241 12.00 0.34 -25.85
CA GLU A 241 13.15 0.55 -24.98
C GLU A 241 13.41 2.03 -24.68
N LYS A 242 13.24 2.91 -25.68
CA LYS A 242 13.44 4.35 -25.54
C LYS A 242 12.41 5.01 -24.61
N TYR A 243 11.13 4.62 -24.73
CA TYR A 243 10.02 5.31 -24.07
C TYR A 243 9.46 4.57 -22.83
N LEU A 244 9.89 3.34 -22.58
CA LEU A 244 9.44 2.54 -21.43
C LEU A 244 9.66 3.26 -20.09
N PRO A 245 10.80 3.94 -19.81
CA PRO A 245 10.97 4.66 -18.55
C PRO A 245 9.89 5.73 -18.32
N GLN A 246 9.60 6.55 -19.34
CA GLN A 246 8.58 7.60 -19.26
C GLN A 246 7.17 7.02 -19.18
N ALA A 247 6.87 6.00 -19.99
CA ALA A 247 5.58 5.31 -19.97
C ALA A 247 5.29 4.72 -18.59
N PHE A 248 6.30 4.13 -17.96
CA PHE A 248 6.16 3.53 -16.64
C PHE A 248 6.09 4.58 -15.51
N GLU A 249 6.84 5.70 -15.61
CA GLU A 249 6.70 6.83 -14.68
C GLU A 249 5.26 7.37 -14.69
N VAL A 250 4.68 7.55 -15.88
CA VAL A 250 3.28 7.95 -16.07
C VAL A 250 2.34 6.89 -15.49
N GLN A 251 2.53 5.61 -15.82
CA GLN A 251 1.69 4.51 -15.32
C GLN A 251 1.66 4.47 -13.80
N VAL A 252 2.82 4.49 -13.13
CA VAL A 252 2.91 4.46 -11.66
C VAL A 252 2.29 5.70 -11.03
N GLY A 253 2.56 6.88 -11.61
CA GLY A 253 1.96 8.12 -11.13
C GLY A 253 0.43 8.09 -11.16
N ILE A 254 -0.15 7.58 -12.25
CA ILE A 254 -1.61 7.44 -12.35
C ILE A 254 -2.10 6.32 -11.44
N HIS A 255 -1.48 5.15 -11.45
CA HIS A 255 -1.86 3.96 -10.68
C HIS A 255 -1.99 4.27 -9.19
N GLU A 256 -0.98 4.89 -8.59
CA GLU A 256 -0.96 5.18 -7.15
C GLU A 256 -1.93 6.30 -6.78
N LEU A 257 -1.97 7.38 -7.58
CA LEU A 257 -2.74 8.58 -7.22
C LEU A 257 -4.19 8.53 -7.68
N LEU A 258 -4.42 8.23 -8.96
CA LEU A 258 -5.74 8.29 -9.59
C LEU A 258 -6.36 6.89 -9.73
N GLY A 259 -5.57 5.82 -9.65
CA GLY A 259 -6.03 4.46 -9.44
C GLY A 259 -6.47 4.29 -7.99
N HIS A 260 -5.58 3.92 -7.08
CA HIS A 260 -5.91 3.67 -5.66
C HIS A 260 -6.53 4.88 -4.93
N GLY A 261 -6.17 6.10 -5.32
CA GLY A 261 -6.72 7.31 -4.71
C GLY A 261 -8.15 7.66 -5.12
N SER A 262 -8.71 7.02 -6.15
CA SER A 262 -10.08 7.27 -6.66
C SER A 262 -11.11 6.25 -6.16
N GLY A 263 -12.39 6.54 -6.42
CA GLY A 263 -13.51 5.65 -6.14
C GLY A 263 -14.02 5.72 -4.70
N LYS A 264 -15.35 5.70 -4.56
CA LYS A 264 -16.06 5.71 -3.28
C LYS A 264 -16.66 4.34 -2.98
N GLN A 265 -16.45 3.87 -1.76
CA GLN A 265 -17.18 2.74 -1.21
C GLN A 265 -18.45 3.24 -0.51
N PHE A 266 -19.59 2.65 -0.86
CA PHE A 266 -20.85 2.90 -0.18
C PHE A 266 -20.93 2.11 1.12
N VAL A 267 -21.10 2.78 2.25
CA VAL A 267 -21.00 2.21 3.59
C VAL A 267 -22.22 2.62 4.42
N GLU A 268 -22.69 1.69 5.25
CA GLU A 268 -23.62 1.91 6.36
C GLU A 268 -22.83 1.93 7.67
N GLU A 269 -22.95 3.03 8.42
CA GLU A 269 -22.33 3.21 9.73
C GLU A 269 -23.10 2.44 10.82
N GLU A 270 -22.50 2.29 12.02
CA GLU A 270 -23.12 1.55 13.13
C GLU A 270 -24.48 2.10 13.58
N ASP A 271 -24.72 3.39 13.38
CA ASP A 271 -25.99 4.06 13.67
C ASP A 271 -27.05 3.91 12.55
N GLY A 272 -26.73 3.17 11.49
CA GLY A 272 -27.57 2.94 10.32
C GLY A 272 -27.56 4.06 9.27
N THR A 273 -26.73 5.09 9.45
CA THR A 273 -26.58 6.16 8.45
C THR A 273 -25.79 5.66 7.22
N LEU A 274 -26.16 6.14 6.04
CA LEU A 274 -25.46 5.84 4.79
C LEU A 274 -24.55 7.00 4.39
N ASN A 275 -23.35 6.69 3.92
CA ASN A 275 -22.43 7.71 3.40
C ASN A 275 -22.77 8.16 1.95
N PHE A 276 -23.94 7.80 1.43
CA PHE A 276 -24.42 8.15 0.09
C PHE A 276 -25.95 8.30 0.08
N ASP A 277 -26.46 9.05 -0.88
CA ASP A 277 -27.90 9.26 -1.00
C ASP A 277 -28.57 8.16 -1.83
N LYS A 278 -29.17 7.19 -1.13
CA LYS A 278 -29.89 6.08 -1.74
C LYS A 278 -31.07 6.51 -2.62
N ALA A 279 -31.65 7.70 -2.41
CA ALA A 279 -32.78 8.19 -3.18
C ALA A 279 -32.37 8.76 -4.54
N THR A 280 -31.14 9.30 -4.68
CA THR A 280 -30.67 9.98 -5.89
C THR A 280 -29.60 9.21 -6.65
N VAL A 281 -28.72 8.49 -5.96
CA VAL A 281 -27.67 7.70 -6.60
C VAL A 281 -28.29 6.54 -7.40
N ARG A 282 -27.79 6.32 -8.62
CA ARG A 282 -28.24 5.24 -9.52
C ARG A 282 -27.07 4.36 -9.91
N HIS A 283 -27.34 3.07 -10.05
CA HIS A 283 -26.36 2.10 -10.51
C HIS A 283 -25.98 2.39 -11.97
N PRO A 284 -24.69 2.56 -12.31
CA PRO A 284 -24.29 3.06 -13.64
C PRO A 284 -24.63 2.10 -14.78
N ILE A 285 -24.66 0.80 -14.51
CA ILE A 285 -25.00 -0.23 -15.52
C ILE A 285 -26.51 -0.48 -15.63
N SER A 286 -27.21 -0.74 -14.51
CA SER A 286 -28.64 -1.09 -14.54
C SER A 286 -29.58 0.12 -14.55
N GLY A 287 -29.10 1.32 -14.20
CA GLY A 287 -29.92 2.52 -14.02
C GLY A 287 -30.84 2.49 -12.80
N GLY A 288 -30.89 1.39 -12.06
CA GLY A 288 -31.74 1.20 -10.88
C GLY A 288 -31.18 1.85 -9.60
N PRO A 289 -31.94 1.77 -8.49
CA PRO A 289 -31.43 2.20 -7.18
C PRO A 289 -30.28 1.30 -6.71
N ILE A 290 -29.43 1.84 -5.85
CA ILE A 290 -28.39 1.06 -5.18
C ILE A 290 -29.04 0.14 -4.13
N THR A 291 -28.79 -1.17 -4.25
CA THR A 291 -29.35 -2.20 -3.36
C THR A 291 -28.31 -2.88 -2.48
N THR A 292 -27.02 -2.65 -2.71
CA THR A 292 -25.90 -3.26 -1.97
C THR A 292 -24.88 -2.21 -1.55
N TRP A 293 -24.31 -2.38 -0.37
CA TRP A 293 -23.29 -1.50 0.25
C TRP A 293 -22.63 -2.27 1.42
N TYR A 294 -21.48 -1.79 1.90
CA TYR A 294 -20.77 -2.37 3.04
C TYR A 294 -21.51 -2.10 4.35
N LYS A 295 -21.65 -3.12 5.20
CA LYS A 295 -22.24 -3.05 6.54
C LYS A 295 -21.18 -2.72 7.61
N PRO A 296 -21.61 -2.36 8.83
CA PRO A 296 -20.69 -2.20 9.95
C PRO A 296 -19.78 -3.42 10.14
N GLY A 297 -18.47 -3.18 10.22
CA GLY A 297 -17.45 -4.22 10.35
C GLY A 297 -17.00 -4.87 9.03
N GLU A 298 -17.68 -4.61 7.91
CA GLU A 298 -17.26 -5.11 6.60
C GLU A 298 -16.19 -4.21 5.96
N SER A 299 -15.33 -4.82 5.14
CA SER A 299 -14.29 -4.13 4.38
C SER A 299 -14.17 -4.70 2.97
N TYR A 300 -13.49 -4.00 2.07
CA TYR A 300 -13.23 -4.50 0.72
C TYR A 300 -12.56 -5.90 0.71
N PRO A 301 -11.48 -6.15 1.48
CA PRO A 301 -10.92 -7.49 1.56
C PRO A 301 -11.87 -8.55 2.13
N SER A 302 -12.73 -8.20 3.10
CA SER A 302 -13.65 -9.17 3.69
C SER A 302 -14.78 -9.57 2.74
N GLN A 303 -15.20 -8.66 1.84
CA GLN A 303 -16.26 -8.91 0.86
C GLN A 303 -15.76 -9.54 -0.45
N PHE A 304 -14.45 -9.44 -0.73
CA PHE A 304 -13.82 -10.01 -1.93
C PHE A 304 -12.70 -11.01 -1.58
N PRO A 305 -13.00 -12.04 -0.76
CA PRO A 305 -11.97 -12.95 -0.27
C PRO A 305 -11.27 -13.68 -1.44
N GLY A 306 -9.94 -13.78 -1.35
CA GLY A 306 -9.10 -14.47 -2.35
C GLY A 306 -8.83 -13.68 -3.63
N ILE A 307 -9.59 -12.61 -3.93
CA ILE A 307 -9.40 -11.81 -5.17
C ILE A 307 -9.26 -10.31 -4.94
N ALA A 308 -9.51 -9.81 -3.73
CA ALA A 308 -9.53 -8.38 -3.41
C ALA A 308 -8.31 -7.62 -3.96
N ASN A 309 -7.11 -8.10 -3.65
CA ASN A 309 -5.86 -7.46 -4.07
C ASN A 309 -5.76 -7.43 -5.59
N ALA A 310 -5.87 -8.60 -6.25
CA ALA A 310 -5.76 -8.68 -7.71
C ALA A 310 -6.80 -7.81 -8.44
N LEU A 311 -8.02 -7.71 -7.90
CA LEU A 311 -9.08 -6.88 -8.47
C LEU A 311 -8.80 -5.38 -8.30
N GLU A 312 -8.27 -4.96 -7.14
CA GLU A 312 -7.93 -3.56 -6.89
C GLU A 312 -6.72 -3.11 -7.71
N GLU A 313 -5.68 -3.95 -7.81
CA GLU A 313 -4.53 -3.72 -8.69
C GLU A 313 -4.96 -3.61 -10.16
N CYS A 314 -5.84 -4.51 -10.62
CA CYS A 314 -6.37 -4.47 -11.98
C CYS A 314 -7.13 -3.16 -12.25
N ARG A 315 -7.91 -2.67 -11.28
CA ARG A 315 -8.61 -1.38 -11.37
C ARG A 315 -7.62 -0.22 -11.45
N ALA A 316 -6.62 -0.18 -10.59
CA ALA A 316 -5.61 0.88 -10.56
C ALA A 316 -4.77 0.90 -11.85
N ASP A 317 -4.33 -0.25 -12.34
CA ASP A 317 -3.60 -0.36 -13.61
C ASP A 317 -4.45 0.07 -14.80
N SER A 318 -5.73 -0.29 -14.80
CA SER A 318 -6.67 0.13 -15.85
C SER A 318 -6.85 1.65 -15.88
N CYS A 319 -6.83 2.32 -14.72
CA CYS A 319 -6.83 3.79 -14.65
C CYS A 319 -5.56 4.36 -15.30
N GLY A 320 -4.39 3.76 -15.03
CA GLY A 320 -3.12 4.11 -15.68
C GLY A 320 -3.17 4.01 -17.20
N VAL A 321 -3.60 2.87 -17.71
CA VAL A 321 -3.70 2.61 -19.15
C VAL A 321 -4.74 3.53 -19.81
N PHE A 322 -5.87 3.80 -19.14
CA PHE A 322 -6.90 4.70 -19.64
C PHE A 322 -6.41 6.16 -19.70
N LEU A 323 -5.94 6.71 -18.57
CA LEU A 323 -5.59 8.12 -18.47
C LEU A 323 -4.26 8.49 -19.13
N CYS A 324 -3.36 7.53 -19.41
CA CYS A 324 -2.14 7.81 -20.18
C CYS A 324 -2.40 8.20 -21.65
N SER A 325 -3.67 8.13 -22.10
CA SER A 325 -4.11 8.61 -23.41
C SER A 325 -4.59 10.07 -23.41
N VAL A 326 -4.61 10.73 -22.25
CA VAL A 326 -5.04 12.12 -22.08
C VAL A 326 -3.82 13.05 -22.25
N PRO A 327 -3.74 13.86 -23.33
CA PRO A 327 -2.58 14.72 -23.60
C PRO A 327 -2.24 15.68 -22.45
N GLU A 328 -3.25 16.29 -21.85
CA GLU A 328 -3.08 17.25 -20.75
C GLU A 328 -2.48 16.59 -19.50
N LEU A 329 -2.68 15.28 -19.33
CA LEU A 329 -2.02 14.53 -18.25
C LEU A 329 -0.55 14.31 -18.57
N LEU A 330 -0.21 13.99 -19.82
CA LEU A 330 1.18 13.81 -20.24
C LEU A 330 1.98 15.12 -20.16
N ASP A 331 1.33 16.27 -20.34
CA ASP A 331 1.92 17.59 -20.10
C ASP A 331 2.37 17.78 -18.65
N VAL A 332 1.61 17.25 -17.67
CA VAL A 332 1.98 17.29 -16.24
C VAL A 332 3.30 16.55 -15.98
N PHE A 333 3.55 15.47 -16.72
CA PHE A 333 4.81 14.71 -16.65
C PHE A 333 5.94 15.33 -17.50
N ALA A 334 5.69 16.49 -18.11
CA ALA A 334 6.59 17.19 -19.02
C ALA A 334 7.00 16.34 -20.23
N ILE A 335 6.09 15.52 -20.75
CA ILE A 335 6.30 14.75 -21.98
C ILE A 335 6.06 15.66 -23.19
N PRO A 336 7.07 15.86 -24.08
CA PRO A 336 6.89 16.70 -25.26
C PRO A 336 5.75 16.19 -26.14
N GLU A 337 4.91 17.08 -26.68
CA GLU A 337 3.74 16.75 -27.52
C GLU A 337 4.08 15.76 -28.64
N ALA A 338 5.23 15.94 -29.32
CA ALA A 338 5.69 15.06 -30.39
C ALA A 338 6.05 13.64 -29.92
N GLU A 339 6.31 13.44 -28.62
CA GLU A 339 6.66 12.15 -28.02
C GLU A 339 5.48 11.47 -27.32
N GLN A 340 4.41 12.21 -27.01
CA GLN A 340 3.24 11.68 -26.30
C GLN A 340 2.64 10.42 -26.94
N PRO A 341 2.42 10.34 -28.28
CA PRO A 341 1.89 9.13 -28.90
C PRO A 341 2.79 7.90 -28.68
N HIS A 342 4.11 8.10 -28.64
CA HIS A 342 5.07 7.01 -28.40
C HIS A 342 5.04 6.54 -26.94
N VAL A 343 4.91 7.46 -25.98
CA VAL A 343 4.75 7.14 -24.57
C VAL A 343 3.45 6.38 -24.33
N THR A 344 2.31 6.87 -24.83
CA THR A 344 1.02 6.18 -24.71
C THR A 344 1.07 4.79 -25.36
N HIS A 345 1.58 4.69 -26.59
CA HIS A 345 1.71 3.39 -27.27
C HIS A 345 2.59 2.42 -26.47
N THR A 346 3.71 2.91 -25.94
CA THR A 346 4.64 2.08 -25.16
C THR A 346 3.99 1.61 -23.85
N ASN A 347 3.18 2.44 -23.18
CA ASN A 347 2.46 2.05 -21.97
C ASN A 347 1.43 0.93 -22.25
N TRP A 348 0.63 1.09 -23.31
CA TRP A 348 -0.32 0.06 -23.74
C TRP A 348 0.37 -1.25 -24.14
N LEU A 349 1.50 -1.14 -24.87
CA LEU A 349 2.28 -2.31 -25.26
C LEU A 349 2.93 -2.99 -24.06
N TRP A 350 3.39 -2.23 -23.06
CA TRP A 350 3.90 -2.76 -21.80
C TRP A 350 2.81 -3.53 -21.06
N ALA A 351 1.61 -2.96 -20.89
CA ALA A 351 0.49 -3.63 -20.23
C ALA A 351 0.09 -4.94 -20.93
N ALA A 352 -0.03 -4.93 -22.26
CA ALA A 352 -0.35 -6.13 -23.04
C ALA A 352 0.73 -7.21 -22.93
N ARG A 353 2.01 -6.81 -23.00
CA ARG A 353 3.14 -7.73 -22.85
C ARG A 353 3.19 -8.32 -21.44
N SER A 354 2.98 -7.51 -20.41
CA SER A 354 2.93 -7.95 -19.01
C SER A 354 1.81 -8.97 -18.79
N GLY A 355 0.64 -8.78 -19.41
CA GLY A 355 -0.46 -9.76 -19.36
C GLY A 355 -0.09 -11.12 -19.95
N LEU A 356 0.70 -11.17 -21.02
CA LEU A 356 1.21 -12.44 -21.56
C LEU A 356 2.24 -13.09 -20.63
N GLN A 357 3.14 -12.29 -20.05
CA GLN A 357 4.14 -12.79 -19.09
C GLN A 357 3.47 -13.29 -17.79
N ALA A 358 2.33 -12.72 -17.40
CA ALA A 358 1.61 -13.11 -16.20
C ALA A 358 1.12 -14.57 -16.22
N LEU A 359 1.04 -15.21 -17.40
CA LEU A 359 0.74 -16.65 -17.50
C LEU A 359 1.75 -17.54 -16.78
N GLU A 360 2.98 -17.06 -16.53
CA GLU A 360 3.98 -17.75 -15.70
C GLU A 360 3.51 -17.96 -14.25
N PHE A 361 2.65 -17.07 -13.75
CA PHE A 361 2.13 -17.11 -12.38
C PHE A 361 0.77 -17.79 -12.24
N TYR A 362 0.20 -18.28 -13.34
CA TYR A 362 -1.04 -19.07 -13.33
C TYR A 362 -0.71 -20.56 -13.26
N SER A 363 -1.36 -21.30 -12.35
CA SER A 363 -1.25 -22.77 -12.30
C SER A 363 -2.48 -23.41 -12.94
N PRO A 364 -2.35 -24.06 -14.12
CA PRO A 364 -3.46 -24.75 -14.76
C PRO A 364 -4.11 -25.83 -13.90
N GLU A 365 -3.34 -26.44 -12.99
CA GLU A 365 -3.78 -27.51 -12.09
C GLU A 365 -4.75 -26.98 -11.02
N THR A 366 -4.49 -25.79 -10.48
CA THR A 366 -5.30 -25.20 -9.40
C THR A 366 -6.29 -24.14 -9.86
N ARG A 367 -6.17 -23.68 -11.12
CA ARG A 367 -6.92 -22.54 -11.67
C ARG A 367 -6.69 -21.28 -10.85
#